data_AF-A0A0E9N9D2-F1
#
_entry.id   AF-A0A0E9N9D2-F1
#
_cell.length_a   1.000
_cell.length_b   1.000
_cell.length_c   1.000
_cell.angle_alpha   90.00
_cell.angle_beta   90.00
_cell.angle_gamma   90.00
#
_symmetry.space_group_name_H-M   'P 1'
#
loop_
_entity.id
_entity.type
_entity.pdbx_description
1 polymer ?
#
loop_
_entity_poly.entity_id
_entity_poly.type
_entity_poly.pdbx_seq_one_letter_code
_entity_poly.pdbx_strand_id
1 'polypeptide(L)'
;MCLSFQVHQRTLDALITPKHKDRPSTRAAGCRQCGGSITIARDTRCGNLENADPPPTAAFIPIITMQIKANFISRPQQTPSPPLPRSEVTPDTDSDSSSDDDLPPYASPFLKFINAAPTVYHAVDFFASELTRAGYSRLLEKDDWSSTLKPGGKYFVTRNQSSLIAFGVGDEYKAGEGGVAFIGSHIDALALKVKPVSNLPTKSGYLQLGVAPYAGAMNSTWWDRDLGLAGRVMLKQEDGSVKHTLVRLPRPIGRIPTLAPHFGAPSQGPFDKETRMTPIVGLEKEVAHSLEDRVDGMKVTSSGIPVNDAQKNHHPRLLKALAKELKRDVSDIVDFDLEMFDTHAAQPFGLDSEFLSTPRCDDKLCSYAAIQGLINATKDGALKGCGIVRLVGLFDDEEVGSRLRQGAASNFLPGVVERVVGTLKENGEDVANLMHRTWAKSFFISADVIHAVNPNFEDAYEPHHSPRLNTGPVISCDPNGHMTTDAPSKYLVSLIASRTSPPTTLQLFQIRNGQPSGGTIGPMLSTMTGVMSVDMGLPQLSMHSIRATTGAEDVGLGVVFFEGFFREYEEVGKMVVVD
;
A
#
# COMPACT_ATOMS: atom_id res chain seq x y z
N MET A 1 56.11 10.17 15.05
CA MET A 1 56.70 9.03 14.33
C MET A 1 55.50 8.18 13.89
N CYS A 2 55.14 8.09 12.60
CA CYS A 2 55.92 7.55 11.46
C CYS A 2 56.16 6.04 11.64
N LEU A 3 55.82 5.14 10.71
CA LEU A 3 55.52 5.29 9.26
C LEU A 3 54.44 4.30 8.76
N SER A 4 54.11 4.37 7.46
CA SER A 4 53.08 3.56 6.75
C SER A 4 53.71 2.61 5.69
N PHE A 5 52.96 2.25 4.62
CA PHE A 5 53.22 1.25 3.52
C PHE A 5 52.68 -0.19 3.80
N GLN A 6 51.91 -0.91 2.94
CA GLN A 6 51.98 -1.26 1.49
C GLN A 6 53.01 -2.41 1.18
N VAL A 7 52.84 -3.38 0.24
CA VAL A 7 51.79 -3.74 -0.76
C VAL A 7 51.96 -5.20 -1.34
N HIS A 8 50.93 -5.74 -2.03
CA HIS A 8 50.89 -6.90 -2.99
C HIS A 8 51.44 -8.33 -2.70
N GLN A 9 50.51 -9.30 -2.60
CA GLN A 9 50.10 -10.26 -3.66
C GLN A 9 51.15 -10.95 -4.58
N ARG A 10 51.11 -12.32 -4.65
CA ARG A 10 51.69 -13.17 -5.72
C ARG A 10 50.92 -14.50 -5.92
N THR A 11 51.15 -15.17 -7.05
CA THR A 11 50.53 -16.44 -7.52
C THR A 11 51.62 -17.37 -8.11
N LEU A 12 51.44 -18.71 -8.11
CA LEU A 12 52.06 -19.65 -9.07
C LEU A 12 51.60 -21.12 -8.91
N ASP A 13 51.41 -21.84 -10.01
CA ASP A 13 51.18 -23.30 -10.14
C ASP A 13 52.46 -24.07 -10.52
N ALA A 14 52.46 -25.42 -10.50
CA ALA A 14 53.25 -26.26 -11.43
C ALA A 14 52.99 -27.81 -11.37
N LEU A 15 53.47 -28.51 -12.43
CA LEU A 15 53.72 -29.97 -12.59
C LEU A 15 52.49 -30.87 -12.89
N ILE A 16 52.54 -31.98 -13.67
CA ILE A 16 53.56 -32.56 -14.58
C ILE A 16 52.90 -33.49 -15.65
N THR A 17 53.61 -33.87 -16.73
CA THR A 17 53.19 -34.94 -17.69
C THR A 17 54.38 -35.74 -18.26
N PRO A 18 54.14 -36.99 -18.72
CA PRO A 18 54.41 -37.47 -20.10
C PRO A 18 53.34 -38.50 -20.60
N LYS A 19 53.23 -39.07 -21.84
CA LYS A 19 53.74 -38.91 -23.24
C LYS A 19 52.77 -39.73 -24.18
N HIS A 20 52.94 -40.09 -25.48
CA HIS A 20 54.09 -40.20 -26.39
C HIS A 20 53.80 -39.85 -27.89
N LYS A 21 53.53 -40.80 -28.80
CA LYS A 21 53.38 -40.62 -30.28
C LYS A 21 52.59 -41.75 -31.00
N ASP A 22 51.84 -41.43 -32.08
CA ASP A 22 52.15 -41.80 -33.50
C ASP A 22 51.06 -41.32 -34.52
N ARG A 23 51.13 -41.69 -35.82
CA ARG A 23 50.43 -41.10 -37.02
C ARG A 23 50.46 -42.11 -38.23
N PRO A 24 49.83 -41.89 -39.43
CA PRO A 24 48.73 -40.99 -39.89
C PRO A 24 47.73 -41.58 -40.96
N SER A 25 46.73 -40.76 -41.39
CA SER A 25 45.97 -40.79 -42.69
C SER A 25 44.85 -41.86 -42.88
N THR A 26 43.76 -41.64 -43.65
CA THR A 26 43.62 -41.10 -45.03
C THR A 26 42.28 -40.37 -45.38
N ARG A 27 42.31 -39.51 -46.42
CA ARG A 27 41.31 -39.12 -47.50
C ARG A 27 39.77 -39.16 -47.26
N ALA A 28 38.92 -38.28 -47.83
CA ALA A 28 39.09 -37.18 -48.82
C ALA A 28 37.92 -36.15 -48.87
N ALA A 29 38.21 -34.94 -49.43
CA ALA A 29 37.38 -33.94 -50.16
C ALA A 29 35.94 -33.53 -49.71
N GLY A 30 35.52 -32.24 -49.81
CA GLY A 30 36.26 -31.00 -50.16
C GLY A 30 35.36 -29.82 -50.61
N CYS A 31 35.92 -28.58 -50.59
CA CYS A 31 35.32 -27.28 -51.02
C CYS A 31 34.12 -26.75 -50.18
N ARG A 32 33.87 -25.43 -50.04
CA ARG A 32 34.62 -24.20 -50.42
C ARG A 32 34.34 -23.06 -49.40
N GLN A 33 35.12 -21.97 -49.41
CA GLN A 33 35.05 -20.85 -48.46
C GLN A 33 33.87 -19.88 -48.72
N CYS A 34 33.29 -19.31 -47.66
CA CYS A 34 33.53 -17.93 -47.21
C CYS A 34 32.62 -17.58 -46.00
N GLY A 35 33.07 -16.67 -45.14
CA GLY A 35 32.33 -16.26 -43.93
C GLY A 35 32.01 -14.77 -43.90
N GLY A 36 31.07 -14.38 -43.04
CA GLY A 36 30.73 -12.99 -42.76
C GLY A 36 29.94 -12.90 -41.46
N SER A 37 30.48 -12.20 -40.46
CA SER A 37 29.78 -11.87 -39.22
C SER A 37 29.40 -10.40 -39.23
N ILE A 38 28.21 -10.06 -38.72
CA ILE A 38 27.67 -8.70 -38.77
C ILE A 38 27.64 -8.11 -37.36
N THR A 39 28.27 -6.96 -37.20
CA THR A 39 28.10 -6.07 -36.04
C THR A 39 28.08 -4.65 -36.60
N ILE A 40 27.02 -3.90 -36.34
CA ILE A 40 26.85 -2.53 -36.84
C ILE A 40 26.60 -1.60 -35.66
N ALA A 41 27.58 -0.75 -35.38
CA ALA A 41 27.38 0.44 -34.55
C ALA A 41 26.69 1.54 -35.39
N ARG A 42 26.00 2.46 -34.72
CA ARG A 42 25.47 3.70 -35.31
C ARG A 42 25.91 4.88 -34.48
N ASP A 43 26.51 5.90 -35.09
CA ASP A 43 26.56 7.24 -34.51
C ASP A 43 26.72 8.37 -35.56
N THR A 44 26.18 9.53 -35.19
CA THR A 44 26.36 10.89 -35.72
C THR A 44 25.77 11.33 -37.09
N ARG A 45 24.91 12.36 -36.96
CA ARG A 45 24.91 13.69 -37.64
C ARG A 45 24.10 13.96 -38.93
N CYS A 46 23.05 14.76 -38.70
CA CYS A 46 22.72 16.06 -39.32
C CYS A 46 22.71 16.27 -40.85
N GLY A 47 21.59 16.83 -41.33
CA GLY A 47 21.49 17.65 -42.54
C GLY A 47 20.32 18.63 -42.42
N ASN A 48 20.48 19.88 -42.84
CA ASN A 48 19.44 20.92 -42.81
C ASN A 48 18.68 20.98 -44.14
N LEU A 49 17.40 21.38 -44.10
CA LEU A 49 16.68 22.02 -45.21
C LEU A 49 15.77 23.13 -44.65
N GLU A 50 15.51 24.16 -45.46
CA GLU A 50 14.84 25.40 -45.06
C GLU A 50 13.48 25.61 -45.78
N ASN A 51 12.71 26.57 -45.26
CA ASN A 51 11.69 27.40 -45.95
C ASN A 51 10.39 26.74 -46.46
N ALA A 52 9.28 27.13 -45.83
CA ALA A 52 7.95 27.22 -46.43
C ALA A 52 7.14 28.34 -45.74
N ASP A 53 6.69 29.34 -46.51
CA ASP A 53 5.96 30.52 -46.00
C ASP A 53 4.44 30.28 -45.82
N PRO A 54 3.77 30.98 -44.88
CA PRO A 54 2.32 30.92 -44.69
C PRO A 54 1.53 31.90 -45.59
N PRO A 55 0.25 31.60 -45.92
CA PRO A 55 -0.62 32.48 -46.69
C PRO A 55 -1.20 33.68 -45.88
N PRO A 56 -1.71 34.73 -46.54
CA PRO A 56 -1.96 36.05 -45.91
C PRO A 56 -3.31 36.22 -45.19
N THR A 57 -3.39 37.32 -44.45
CA THR A 57 -4.46 37.78 -43.53
C THR A 57 -5.81 38.13 -44.18
N ALA A 58 -6.90 38.04 -43.40
CA ALA A 58 -8.20 38.65 -43.73
C ALA A 58 -8.87 39.36 -42.52
N ALA A 59 -9.36 40.59 -42.78
CA ALA A 59 -10.42 41.37 -42.12
C ALA A 59 -10.53 41.47 -40.57
N PHE A 60 -10.49 42.73 -40.08
CA PHE A 60 -11.04 43.12 -38.78
C PHE A 60 -12.59 43.03 -38.75
N ILE A 61 -13.16 42.70 -37.58
CA ILE A 61 -14.57 42.94 -37.24
C ILE A 61 -14.61 43.74 -35.93
N PRO A 62 -15.34 44.88 -35.85
CA PRO A 62 -15.38 45.69 -34.63
C PRO A 62 -16.32 45.09 -33.57
N ILE A 63 -15.84 45.00 -32.32
CA ILE A 63 -16.65 44.61 -31.16
C ILE A 63 -17.56 45.79 -30.77
N ILE A 64 -18.86 45.52 -30.61
CA ILE A 64 -19.85 46.51 -30.17
C ILE A 64 -19.83 46.63 -28.64
N THR A 65 -19.44 47.81 -28.13
CA THR A 65 -19.44 48.11 -26.70
C THR A 65 -20.87 48.33 -26.16
N MET A 66 -21.48 47.31 -25.56
CA MET A 66 -22.73 47.49 -24.83
C MET A 66 -22.52 48.22 -23.50
N GLN A 67 -23.07 49.44 -23.37
CA GLN A 67 -23.15 50.15 -22.10
C GLN A 67 -24.26 49.55 -21.23
N ILE A 68 -23.90 48.87 -20.13
CA ILE A 68 -24.87 48.50 -19.08
C ILE A 68 -25.08 49.71 -18.18
N LYS A 69 -26.29 50.29 -18.20
CA LYS A 69 -26.70 51.32 -17.24
C LYS A 69 -27.12 50.67 -15.92
N ALA A 70 -26.38 50.94 -14.85
CA ALA A 70 -26.75 50.54 -13.50
C ALA A 70 -27.85 51.48 -12.96
N ASN A 71 -29.10 51.02 -12.93
CA ASN A 71 -30.19 51.73 -12.26
C ASN A 71 -30.12 51.47 -10.74
N PHE A 72 -29.77 52.49 -9.97
CA PHE A 72 -29.94 52.47 -8.51
C PHE A 72 -31.44 52.50 -8.16
N ILE A 73 -31.90 51.49 -7.42
CA ILE A 73 -33.22 51.48 -6.77
C ILE A 73 -33.01 51.43 -5.26
N SER A 74 -33.54 52.41 -4.55
CA SER A 74 -33.41 52.55 -3.10
C SER A 74 -34.31 51.52 -2.37
N ARG A 75 -33.74 50.83 -1.37
CA ARG A 75 -34.53 50.07 -0.40
C ARG A 75 -35.05 51.03 0.70
N PRO A 76 -36.31 50.91 1.15
CA PRO A 76 -36.79 51.61 2.34
C PRO A 76 -36.17 51.00 3.61
N GLN A 77 -36.04 51.82 4.65
CA GLN A 77 -35.59 51.38 5.98
C GLN A 77 -36.70 50.61 6.71
N GLN A 78 -36.33 49.62 7.52
CA GLN A 78 -37.17 49.04 8.56
C GLN A 78 -36.49 49.21 9.92
N THR A 79 -37.30 49.46 10.95
CA THR A 79 -36.85 49.74 12.32
C THR A 79 -36.56 48.46 13.12
N PRO A 80 -35.57 48.46 14.04
CA PRO A 80 -35.23 47.27 14.82
C PRO A 80 -36.25 46.98 15.94
N SER A 81 -36.55 45.70 16.14
CA SER A 81 -37.33 45.19 17.29
C SER A 81 -36.43 45.02 18.52
N PRO A 82 -36.97 45.10 19.75
CA PRO A 82 -36.19 44.94 20.99
C PRO A 82 -35.74 43.47 21.22
N PRO A 83 -34.64 43.25 21.95
CA PRO A 83 -34.12 41.91 22.23
C PRO A 83 -34.93 41.17 23.31
N LEU A 84 -35.08 39.86 23.13
CA LEU A 84 -35.56 38.93 24.15
C LEU A 84 -34.41 38.48 25.07
N PRO A 85 -34.68 38.08 26.32
CA PRO A 85 -33.64 37.80 27.31
C PRO A 85 -32.82 36.54 26.98
N ARG A 86 -31.53 36.55 27.36
CA ARG A 86 -30.70 35.34 27.39
C ARG A 86 -31.21 34.39 28.47
N SER A 87 -31.48 33.14 28.09
CA SER A 87 -31.31 32.03 29.05
C SER A 87 -29.82 31.75 29.19
N GLU A 88 -29.38 31.46 30.40
CA GLU A 88 -28.11 30.76 30.61
C GLU A 88 -28.26 29.31 30.13
N VAL A 89 -27.18 28.73 29.63
CA VAL A 89 -27.10 27.32 29.22
C VAL A 89 -25.86 26.73 29.86
N THR A 90 -26.05 25.75 30.72
CA THR A 90 -24.98 24.93 31.31
C THR A 90 -24.37 24.02 30.25
N PRO A 91 -23.07 23.68 30.35
CA PRO A 91 -22.44 22.71 29.47
C PRO A 91 -22.83 21.29 29.90
N ASP A 92 -24.03 20.85 29.53
CA ASP A 92 -24.39 19.44 29.65
C ASP A 92 -23.58 18.59 28.66
N THR A 93 -23.05 17.48 29.16
CA THR A 93 -22.35 16.46 28.37
C THR A 93 -23.34 15.49 27.73
N ASP A 94 -22.84 14.68 26.78
CA ASP A 94 -23.51 13.53 26.16
C ASP A 94 -24.67 13.83 25.19
N SER A 95 -24.32 14.17 23.94
CA SER A 95 -25.22 14.03 22.78
C SER A 95 -24.45 13.72 21.47
N ASP A 96 -23.54 12.74 21.50
CA ASP A 96 -22.83 12.25 20.29
C ASP A 96 -23.61 11.08 19.66
N SER A 97 -24.76 11.39 19.05
CA SER A 97 -25.73 10.38 18.60
C SER A 97 -26.55 10.83 17.38
N SER A 98 -25.89 11.17 16.26
CA SER A 98 -26.57 11.44 14.98
C SER A 98 -25.66 11.37 13.74
N SER A 99 -25.33 10.16 13.27
CA SER A 99 -24.90 9.87 11.88
C SER A 99 -24.55 8.40 11.59
N ASP A 100 -24.05 7.67 12.60
CA ASP A 100 -23.30 6.43 12.38
C ASP A 100 -24.16 5.17 12.13
N ASP A 101 -25.48 5.25 12.41
CA ASP A 101 -26.46 4.15 12.34
C ASP A 101 -27.11 3.97 10.95
N ASP A 102 -27.13 5.00 10.09
CA ASP A 102 -27.77 4.96 8.76
C ASP A 102 -26.85 4.42 7.64
N LEU A 103 -25.58 4.10 7.96
CA LEU A 103 -24.61 3.62 6.97
C LEU A 103 -24.74 2.12 6.69
N PRO A 104 -24.45 1.65 5.46
CA PRO A 104 -24.42 0.22 5.13
C PRO A 104 -23.48 -0.60 6.01
N PRO A 105 -23.75 -1.92 6.19
CA PRO A 105 -22.90 -2.80 6.97
C PRO A 105 -21.42 -2.73 6.57
N TYR A 106 -20.55 -2.76 7.58
CA TYR A 106 -19.09 -2.59 7.49
C TYR A 106 -18.56 -1.19 7.11
N ALA A 107 -19.39 -0.24 6.65
CA ALA A 107 -18.93 1.10 6.28
C ALA A 107 -18.31 1.88 7.46
N SER A 108 -19.07 2.17 8.52
CA SER A 108 -18.56 2.88 9.71
C SER A 108 -17.42 2.12 10.44
N PRO A 109 -17.43 0.77 10.55
CA PRO A 109 -16.27 -0.01 10.97
C PRO A 109 -15.00 0.16 10.10
N PHE A 110 -15.14 0.23 8.76
CA PHE A 110 -14.03 0.48 7.85
C PHE A 110 -13.49 1.92 7.98
N LEU A 111 -14.35 2.93 8.12
CA LEU A 111 -13.93 4.30 8.40
C LEU A 111 -13.12 4.38 9.71
N LYS A 112 -13.57 3.67 10.76
CA LYS A 112 -12.85 3.56 12.04
C LYS A 112 -11.48 2.90 11.88
N PHE A 113 -11.36 1.85 11.07
CA PHE A 113 -10.07 1.25 10.70
C PHE A 113 -9.15 2.22 9.94
N ILE A 114 -9.60 2.86 8.85
CA ILE A 114 -8.80 3.81 8.07
C ILE A 114 -8.31 4.98 8.93
N ASN A 115 -9.14 5.44 9.86
CA ASN A 115 -8.81 6.49 10.82
C ASN A 115 -7.84 6.02 11.92
N ALA A 116 -7.84 4.74 12.29
CA ALA A 116 -6.90 4.14 13.24
C ALA A 116 -5.54 3.78 12.61
N ALA A 117 -5.51 3.45 11.31
CA ALA A 117 -4.35 2.90 10.60
C ALA A 117 -3.69 3.88 9.58
N PRO A 118 -3.03 4.98 10.05
CA PRO A 118 -2.40 5.95 9.17
C PRO A 118 -1.19 5.41 8.39
N THR A 119 -0.50 4.39 8.92
CA THR A 119 0.67 3.74 8.31
C THR A 119 0.44 2.24 8.14
N VAL A 120 1.33 1.56 7.41
CA VAL A 120 1.32 0.09 7.31
C VAL A 120 1.47 -0.60 8.67
N TYR A 121 2.37 -0.08 9.53
CA TYR A 121 2.60 -0.63 10.88
C TYR A 121 1.35 -0.57 11.78
N HIS A 122 0.54 0.48 11.66
CA HIS A 122 -0.72 0.60 12.39
C HIS A 122 -1.82 -0.29 11.82
N ALA A 123 -1.78 -0.63 10.52
CA ALA A 123 -2.72 -1.58 9.93
C ALA A 123 -2.47 -3.01 10.46
N VAL A 124 -1.21 -3.45 10.54
CA VAL A 124 -0.85 -4.75 11.15
C VAL A 124 -1.26 -4.82 12.62
N ASP A 125 -1.03 -3.77 13.41
CA ASP A 125 -1.38 -3.73 14.82
C ASP A 125 -2.90 -3.76 15.06
N PHE A 126 -3.66 -3.03 14.22
CA PHE A 126 -5.12 -3.08 14.20
C PHE A 126 -5.63 -4.49 13.86
N PHE A 127 -5.17 -5.10 12.75
CA PHE A 127 -5.62 -6.42 12.34
C PHE A 127 -5.18 -7.52 13.31
N ALA A 128 -3.98 -7.45 13.87
CA ALA A 128 -3.55 -8.35 14.95
C ALA A 128 -4.48 -8.26 16.18
N SER A 129 -4.95 -7.05 16.50
CA SER A 129 -5.88 -6.81 17.62
C SER A 129 -7.31 -7.27 17.33
N GLU A 130 -7.79 -7.16 16.09
CA GLU A 130 -9.06 -7.76 15.62
C GLU A 130 -8.99 -9.28 15.66
N LEU A 131 -7.96 -9.88 15.06
CA LEU A 131 -7.76 -11.33 14.98
C LEU A 131 -7.63 -11.96 16.37
N THR A 132 -6.90 -11.31 17.29
CA THR A 132 -6.81 -11.76 18.69
C THR A 132 -8.17 -11.75 19.38
N ARG A 133 -9.00 -10.72 19.16
CA ARG A 133 -10.40 -10.68 19.65
C ARG A 133 -11.29 -11.74 19.00
N ALA A 134 -11.06 -12.08 17.73
CA ALA A 134 -11.71 -13.16 17.01
C ALA A 134 -11.19 -14.58 17.39
N GLY A 135 -10.31 -14.70 18.40
CA GLY A 135 -9.82 -15.96 18.92
C GLY A 135 -8.68 -16.61 18.10
N TYR A 136 -7.92 -15.82 17.34
CA TYR A 136 -6.72 -16.31 16.65
C TYR A 136 -5.49 -16.28 17.57
N SER A 137 -4.67 -17.33 17.51
CA SER A 137 -3.40 -17.41 18.23
C SER A 137 -2.25 -16.79 17.42
N ARG A 138 -1.47 -15.89 18.02
CA ARG A 138 -0.28 -15.35 17.35
C ARG A 138 0.84 -16.39 17.32
N LEU A 139 1.30 -16.73 16.12
CA LEU A 139 2.52 -17.49 15.89
C LEU A 139 3.69 -16.52 15.68
N LEU A 140 4.87 -16.86 16.21
CA LEU A 140 6.11 -16.12 15.94
C LEU A 140 6.93 -16.89 14.89
N GLU A 141 7.43 -16.17 13.88
CA GLU A 141 8.14 -16.77 12.75
C GLU A 141 9.43 -17.50 13.18
N LYS A 142 10.07 -17.03 14.27
CA LYS A 142 11.30 -17.58 14.85
C LYS A 142 11.13 -18.83 15.73
N ASP A 143 9.90 -19.18 16.11
CA ASP A 143 9.62 -20.25 17.07
C ASP A 143 9.10 -21.50 16.34
N ASP A 144 9.23 -22.69 16.94
CA ASP A 144 8.57 -23.90 16.44
C ASP A 144 7.05 -23.81 16.64
N TRP A 145 6.28 -24.30 15.67
CA TRP A 145 4.82 -24.26 15.67
C TRP A 145 4.19 -25.62 16.05
N SER A 146 4.98 -26.69 16.12
CA SER A 146 4.52 -28.09 16.28
C SER A 146 3.74 -28.37 17.57
N SER A 147 3.88 -27.52 18.59
CA SER A 147 3.14 -27.60 19.86
C SER A 147 1.80 -26.86 19.86
N THR A 148 1.56 -26.02 18.85
CA THR A 148 0.51 -24.97 18.86
C THR A 148 -0.41 -25.04 17.64
N LEU A 149 0.15 -25.35 16.47
CA LEU A 149 -0.55 -25.45 15.19
C LEU A 149 -1.17 -26.84 15.05
N LYS A 150 -2.50 -26.90 14.93
CA LYS A 150 -3.32 -28.10 14.85
C LYS A 150 -4.57 -27.87 13.96
N PRO A 151 -5.21 -28.93 13.44
CA PRO A 151 -6.51 -28.83 12.76
C PRO A 151 -7.59 -28.17 13.63
N GLY A 152 -8.56 -27.51 12.99
CA GLY A 152 -9.62 -26.74 13.64
C GLY A 152 -9.15 -25.44 14.33
N GLY A 153 -7.86 -25.10 14.24
CA GLY A 153 -7.24 -23.95 14.89
C GLY A 153 -7.17 -22.69 14.02
N LYS A 154 -6.98 -21.54 14.66
CA LYS A 154 -6.91 -20.21 14.02
C LYS A 154 -5.65 -19.47 14.46
N TYR A 155 -4.91 -18.94 13.49
CA TYR A 155 -3.54 -18.46 13.70
C TYR A 155 -3.23 -17.20 12.88
N PHE A 156 -2.34 -16.36 13.38
CA PHE A 156 -1.75 -15.30 12.55
C PHE A 156 -0.26 -15.11 12.85
N VAL A 157 0.50 -14.72 11.84
CA VAL A 157 1.94 -14.43 11.91
C VAL A 157 2.22 -13.08 11.25
N THR A 158 3.17 -12.35 11.81
CA THR A 158 3.53 -10.99 11.37
C THR A 158 5.00 -10.94 10.97
N ARG A 159 5.31 -10.43 9.78
CA ARG A 159 6.68 -10.16 9.33
C ARG A 159 6.92 -8.64 9.23
N ASN A 160 8.10 -8.19 9.69
CA ASN A 160 8.48 -6.76 9.83
C ASN A 160 7.55 -5.88 10.71
N GLN A 161 6.45 -6.44 11.24
CA GLN A 161 5.30 -5.68 11.76
C GLN A 161 4.62 -4.78 10.70
N SER A 162 4.85 -5.05 9.41
CA SER A 162 4.18 -4.38 8.28
C SER A 162 3.49 -5.35 7.32
N SER A 163 3.71 -6.65 7.43
CA SER A 163 2.94 -7.68 6.73
C SER A 163 2.41 -8.72 7.72
N LEU A 164 1.25 -9.29 7.40
CA LEU A 164 0.51 -10.20 8.27
C LEU A 164 -0.12 -11.31 7.44
N ILE A 165 0.02 -12.57 7.87
CA ILE A 165 -0.74 -13.69 7.30
C ILE A 165 -1.61 -14.27 8.43
N ALA A 166 -2.92 -14.36 8.18
CA ALA A 166 -3.90 -14.96 9.08
C ALA A 166 -4.54 -16.18 8.41
N PHE A 167 -4.77 -17.26 9.15
CA PHE A 167 -5.36 -18.48 8.61
C PHE A 167 -6.17 -19.28 9.64
N GLY A 168 -7.22 -19.94 9.16
CA GLY A 168 -7.94 -21.00 9.85
C GLY A 168 -7.66 -22.33 9.16
N VAL A 169 -7.28 -23.35 9.95
CA VAL A 169 -7.09 -24.72 9.47
C VAL A 169 -8.39 -25.48 9.74
N GLY A 170 -9.00 -26.10 8.73
CA GLY A 170 -10.15 -26.99 8.93
C GLY A 170 -9.82 -28.15 9.87
N ASP A 171 -10.82 -28.75 10.52
CA ASP A 171 -10.60 -29.88 11.44
C ASP A 171 -10.40 -31.23 10.74
N GLU A 172 -10.87 -31.36 9.50
CA GLU A 172 -10.65 -32.51 8.61
C GLU A 172 -9.49 -32.28 7.62
N TYR A 173 -8.78 -31.14 7.70
CA TYR A 173 -7.61 -30.86 6.86
C TYR A 173 -6.48 -31.87 7.09
N LYS A 174 -5.96 -32.41 5.99
CA LYS A 174 -4.69 -33.16 5.95
C LYS A 174 -3.81 -32.63 4.82
N ALA A 175 -2.50 -32.67 5.04
CA ALA A 175 -1.49 -32.28 4.05
C ALA A 175 -1.69 -33.01 2.70
N GLY A 176 -1.69 -32.27 1.57
CA GLY A 176 -1.80 -32.83 0.22
C GLY A 176 -3.12 -33.55 -0.13
N GLU A 177 -4.02 -33.80 0.83
CA GLU A 177 -5.43 -34.11 0.57
C GLU A 177 -6.23 -32.81 0.40
N GLY A 178 -6.07 -31.86 1.32
CA GLY A 178 -6.61 -30.52 1.24
C GLY A 178 -5.69 -29.51 0.53
N GLY A 179 -6.28 -28.40 0.07
CA GLY A 179 -5.58 -27.23 -0.45
C GLY A 179 -5.78 -25.98 0.42
N VAL A 180 -5.38 -24.83 -0.12
CA VAL A 180 -5.56 -23.51 0.51
C VAL A 180 -6.51 -22.66 -0.33
N ALA A 181 -7.63 -22.22 0.25
CA ALA A 181 -8.36 -21.06 -0.24
C ALA A 181 -7.68 -19.82 0.32
N PHE A 182 -7.00 -19.01 -0.50
CA PHE A 182 -6.35 -17.81 -0.02
C PHE A 182 -6.71 -16.53 -0.77
N ILE A 183 -6.78 -15.45 0.01
CA ILE A 183 -6.82 -14.08 -0.49
C ILE A 183 -5.46 -13.44 -0.19
N GLY A 184 -4.89 -12.73 -1.16
CA GLY A 184 -3.76 -11.82 -0.95
C GLY A 184 -4.21 -10.39 -1.21
N SER A 185 -3.72 -9.42 -0.46
CA SER A 185 -3.99 -7.98 -0.62
C SER A 185 -2.83 -7.18 0.01
N HIS A 186 -2.74 -5.86 -0.18
CA HIS A 186 -1.65 -5.05 0.38
C HIS A 186 -2.13 -3.90 1.30
N ILE A 187 -1.26 -3.54 2.26
CA ILE A 187 -1.56 -2.61 3.36
C ILE A 187 -0.56 -1.45 3.49
N ASP A 188 0.44 -1.39 2.61
CA ASP A 188 1.11 -0.14 2.28
C ASP A 188 0.20 0.77 1.43
N ALA A 189 0.64 2.01 1.24
CA ALA A 189 -0.02 3.03 0.44
C ALA A 189 0.92 4.23 0.23
N LEU A 190 0.68 5.04 -0.80
CA LEU A 190 1.28 6.37 -1.01
C LEU A 190 1.42 7.19 0.29
N ALA A 191 2.67 7.53 0.63
CA ALA A 191 3.04 8.26 1.85
C ALA A 191 4.25 9.19 1.62
N LEU A 192 4.48 10.15 2.52
CA LEU A 192 5.77 10.85 2.60
C LEU A 192 6.61 10.19 3.69
N LYS A 193 7.64 9.43 3.32
CA LYS A 193 8.55 8.79 4.29
C LYS A 193 9.58 9.84 4.74
N VAL A 194 9.82 9.97 6.04
CA VAL A 194 10.84 10.88 6.58
C VAL A 194 12.24 10.39 6.20
N LYS A 195 13.11 11.28 5.73
CA LYS A 195 14.48 10.91 5.31
C LYS A 195 15.35 10.52 6.51
N PRO A 196 16.30 9.56 6.35
CA PRO A 196 17.28 9.19 7.39
C PRO A 196 18.14 10.36 7.89
N VAL A 197 18.27 11.43 7.08
CA VAL A 197 18.64 12.77 7.55
C VAL A 197 17.53 13.71 7.13
N SER A 198 16.73 14.17 8.09
CA SER A 198 15.55 15.02 7.84
C SER A 198 15.67 16.42 8.43
N ASN A 199 16.75 16.70 9.17
CA ASN A 199 17.10 18.04 9.62
C ASN A 199 17.57 18.89 8.43
N LEU A 200 16.75 19.84 7.98
CA LEU A 200 17.08 20.80 6.94
C LEU A 200 17.46 22.16 7.55
N PRO A 201 18.34 22.96 6.91
CA PRO A 201 18.58 24.34 7.32
C PRO A 201 17.29 25.17 7.30
N THR A 202 17.11 26.09 8.26
CA THR A 202 16.00 27.06 8.23
C THR A 202 16.03 27.83 6.90
N LYS A 203 14.87 27.94 6.24
CA LYS A 203 14.72 28.68 4.99
C LYS A 203 13.70 29.80 5.17
N SER A 204 14.17 31.06 5.08
CA SER A 204 13.33 32.26 5.22
C SER A 204 12.45 32.29 6.50
N GLY A 205 12.99 31.82 7.62
CA GLY A 205 12.27 31.71 8.90
C GLY A 205 11.36 30.47 9.05
N TYR A 206 11.34 29.56 8.07
CA TYR A 206 10.58 28.31 8.14
C TYR A 206 11.49 27.12 8.43
N LEU A 207 11.05 26.25 9.35
CA LEU A 207 11.59 24.91 9.54
C LEU A 207 10.90 23.95 8.55
N GLN A 208 11.69 23.27 7.74
CA GLN A 208 11.23 22.26 6.78
C GLN A 208 11.67 20.86 7.23
N LEU A 209 10.88 19.84 6.88
CA LEU A 209 11.22 18.45 7.16
C LEU A 209 11.69 17.73 5.90
N GLY A 210 12.87 17.11 5.95
CA GLY A 210 13.36 16.26 4.87
C GLY A 210 12.51 14.99 4.74
N VAL A 211 11.77 14.88 3.64
CA VAL A 211 10.95 13.72 3.28
C VAL A 211 11.26 13.23 1.87
N ALA A 212 10.83 12.02 1.55
CA ALA A 212 10.81 11.45 0.20
C ALA A 212 9.40 10.90 -0.13
N PRO A 213 8.99 10.90 -1.41
CA PRO A 213 7.77 10.22 -1.82
C PRO A 213 7.96 8.71 -1.72
N TYR A 214 7.00 8.01 -1.13
CA TYR A 214 6.80 6.58 -1.37
C TYR A 214 5.93 6.43 -2.60
N ALA A 215 6.37 5.62 -3.57
CA ALA A 215 5.67 5.39 -4.84
C ALA A 215 5.18 6.69 -5.52
N GLY A 216 3.90 6.74 -5.91
CA GLY A 216 3.28 7.89 -6.60
C GLY A 216 3.09 9.17 -5.77
N ALA A 217 3.54 9.21 -4.51
CA ALA A 217 3.26 10.31 -3.57
C ALA A 217 3.93 11.63 -3.99
N MET A 218 3.54 12.73 -3.33
CA MET A 218 3.90 14.11 -3.76
C MET A 218 3.39 14.39 -5.18
N ASN A 219 2.16 13.95 -5.47
CA ASN A 219 1.38 14.35 -6.64
C ASN A 219 0.48 15.56 -6.31
N SER A 220 -0.34 16.01 -7.27
CA SER A 220 -1.18 17.21 -7.15
C SER A 220 -2.16 17.21 -5.96
N THR A 221 -2.53 16.04 -5.44
CA THR A 221 -3.50 15.92 -4.34
C THR A 221 -2.92 16.23 -2.96
N TRP A 222 -1.59 16.22 -2.83
CA TRP A 222 -0.83 16.41 -1.58
C TRP A 222 -0.61 17.88 -1.19
N TRP A 223 -0.85 18.82 -2.10
CA TRP A 223 -0.75 20.25 -1.81
C TRP A 223 -1.82 20.70 -0.83
N ASP A 224 -1.45 21.64 0.04
CA ASP A 224 -2.32 22.32 1.00
C ASP A 224 -3.15 21.41 1.93
N ARG A 225 -2.68 20.18 2.12
CA ARG A 225 -3.17 19.22 3.12
C ARG A 225 -2.55 19.47 4.49
N ASP A 226 -3.34 19.26 5.53
CA ASP A 226 -2.87 19.26 6.92
C ASP A 226 -2.35 17.86 7.24
N LEU A 227 -1.03 17.74 7.35
CA LEU A 227 -0.32 16.47 7.40
C LEU A 227 0.11 16.12 8.83
N GLY A 228 -0.24 14.90 9.24
CA GLY A 228 0.19 14.29 10.49
C GLY A 228 1.57 13.65 10.38
N LEU A 229 1.99 12.96 11.44
CA LEU A 229 3.18 12.12 11.42
C LEU A 229 2.96 10.90 12.31
N ALA A 230 3.15 9.71 11.77
CA ALA A 230 3.01 8.44 12.47
C ALA A 230 3.98 7.40 11.93
N GLY A 231 4.16 6.28 12.63
CA GLY A 231 4.98 5.15 12.18
C GLY A 231 5.51 4.33 13.35
N ARG A 232 6.74 3.80 13.22
CA ARG A 232 7.44 3.09 14.29
C ARG A 232 8.73 3.80 14.68
N VAL A 233 9.06 3.78 15.97
CA VAL A 233 10.31 4.28 16.53
C VAL A 233 11.06 3.12 17.18
N MET A 234 12.36 3.03 16.93
CA MET A 234 13.24 2.06 17.57
C MET A 234 13.74 2.65 18.90
N LEU A 235 13.25 2.11 20.01
CA LEU A 235 13.53 2.60 21.35
C LEU A 235 14.47 1.67 22.11
N LYS A 236 15.58 2.22 22.60
CA LYS A 236 16.41 1.55 23.61
C LYS A 236 15.61 1.33 24.89
N GLN A 237 15.88 0.23 25.57
CA GLN A 237 15.21 -0.20 26.79
C GLN A 237 16.18 -0.19 27.97
N GLU A 238 15.66 -0.24 29.20
CA GLU A 238 16.47 -0.26 30.44
C GLU A 238 17.36 -1.51 30.53
N ASP A 239 16.87 -2.65 30.02
CA ASP A 239 17.60 -3.92 29.87
C ASP A 239 18.70 -3.87 28.79
N GLY A 240 18.89 -2.73 28.11
CA GLY A 240 19.86 -2.54 27.03
C GLY A 240 19.41 -3.03 25.66
N SER A 241 18.28 -3.75 25.55
CA SER A 241 17.70 -4.14 24.27
C SER A 241 17.14 -2.94 23.50
N VAL A 242 16.77 -3.16 22.23
CA VAL A 242 16.04 -2.19 21.41
C VAL A 242 14.75 -2.84 20.95
N LYS A 243 13.62 -2.15 21.15
CA LYS A 243 12.28 -2.61 20.78
C LYS A 243 11.63 -1.54 19.89
N HIS A 244 10.89 -1.94 18.86
CA HIS A 244 10.08 -0.99 18.12
C HIS A 244 8.86 -0.59 18.98
N THR A 245 8.32 0.61 18.75
CA THR A 245 7.05 1.06 19.35
C THR A 245 6.34 1.97 18.36
N LEU A 246 5.02 1.86 18.25
CA LEU A 246 4.25 2.71 17.35
C LEU A 246 4.10 4.12 17.92
N VAL A 247 4.04 5.11 17.03
CA VAL A 247 3.80 6.51 17.39
C VAL A 247 2.87 7.15 16.38
N ARG A 248 2.01 8.05 16.87
CA ARG A 248 1.18 8.96 16.06
C ARG A 248 1.11 10.27 16.80
N LEU A 249 1.59 11.36 16.20
CA LEU A 249 1.46 12.69 16.82
C LEU A 249 -0.02 13.14 16.77
N PRO A 250 -0.58 13.70 17.86
CA PRO A 250 -2.03 13.83 18.07
C PRO A 250 -2.68 15.01 17.31
N ARG A 251 -1.97 15.61 16.36
CA ARG A 251 -2.40 16.77 15.56
C ARG A 251 -1.61 16.83 14.25
N PRO A 252 -2.07 17.56 13.22
CA PRO A 252 -1.20 17.93 12.10
C PRO A 252 0.07 18.63 12.60
N ILE A 253 1.18 18.33 11.93
CA ILE A 253 2.52 18.85 12.25
C ILE A 253 3.21 19.51 11.05
N GLY A 254 2.68 19.36 9.84
CA GLY A 254 3.20 20.05 8.66
C GLY A 254 2.21 20.18 7.51
N ARG A 255 2.63 20.88 6.46
CA ARG A 255 1.85 21.17 5.25
C ARG A 255 2.78 21.44 4.07
N ILE A 256 2.32 21.15 2.85
CA ILE A 256 3.02 21.51 1.61
C ILE A 256 2.22 22.64 0.93
N PRO A 257 2.56 23.93 1.16
CA PRO A 257 1.77 25.05 0.68
C PRO A 257 1.99 25.30 -0.82
N THR A 258 0.92 25.53 -1.58
CA THR A 258 1.03 26.01 -2.97
C THR A 258 1.69 27.39 -3.05
N LEU A 259 2.34 27.67 -4.18
CA LEU A 259 2.65 29.06 -4.55
C LEU A 259 1.39 29.70 -5.13
N ALA A 260 0.99 30.87 -4.60
CA ALA A 260 -0.23 31.54 -5.02
C ALA A 260 -0.25 31.86 -6.54
N PRO A 261 -1.40 31.72 -7.24
CA PRO A 261 -1.48 31.88 -8.69
C PRO A 261 -1.08 33.28 -9.19
N HIS A 262 -1.17 34.29 -8.32
CA HIS A 262 -0.71 35.66 -8.56
C HIS A 262 0.78 35.77 -8.94
N PHE A 263 1.61 34.77 -8.64
CA PHE A 263 3.02 34.73 -9.05
C PHE A 263 3.22 34.34 -10.53
N GLY A 264 2.17 33.97 -11.26
CA GLY A 264 2.25 33.66 -12.70
C GLY A 264 2.90 32.32 -12.99
N ALA A 265 3.72 32.22 -14.05
CA ALA A 265 4.33 30.96 -14.48
C ALA A 265 5.08 30.17 -13.38
N PRO A 266 5.81 30.78 -12.42
CA PRO A 266 6.35 30.09 -11.24
C PRO A 266 5.35 29.31 -10.37
N SER A 267 4.05 29.61 -10.45
CA SER A 267 2.97 28.89 -9.74
C SER A 267 2.37 27.72 -10.54
N GLN A 268 2.94 27.40 -11.71
CA GLN A 268 2.46 26.34 -12.59
C GLN A 268 3.43 25.14 -12.54
N GLY A 269 2.87 23.93 -12.51
CA GLY A 269 3.65 22.70 -12.47
C GLY A 269 4.19 22.27 -13.86
N PRO A 270 4.94 21.16 -13.92
CA PRO A 270 5.30 20.27 -12.82
C PRO A 270 6.31 20.91 -11.85
N PHE A 271 6.19 20.56 -10.56
CA PHE A 271 7.08 21.05 -9.52
C PHE A 271 8.14 20.02 -9.16
N ASP A 272 9.35 20.48 -8.88
CA ASP A 272 10.41 19.62 -8.35
C ASP A 272 10.06 19.12 -6.93
N LYS A 273 9.93 17.80 -6.78
CA LYS A 273 9.51 17.17 -5.52
C LYS A 273 10.48 17.46 -4.38
N GLU A 274 11.79 17.55 -4.65
CA GLU A 274 12.81 17.75 -3.62
C GLU A 274 12.76 19.16 -3.00
N THR A 275 12.73 20.20 -3.84
CA THR A 275 12.95 21.60 -3.42
C THR A 275 11.70 22.48 -3.40
N ARG A 276 10.58 22.03 -3.99
CA ARG A 276 9.30 22.78 -4.05
C ARG A 276 8.18 22.14 -3.25
N MET A 277 8.23 20.83 -3.00
CA MET A 277 7.21 20.09 -2.23
C MET A 277 7.66 19.69 -0.82
N THR A 278 8.75 20.28 -0.32
CA THR A 278 9.29 20.01 1.03
C THR A 278 8.35 20.57 2.12
N PRO A 279 7.76 19.74 3.01
CA PRO A 279 6.80 20.22 4.01
C PRO A 279 7.39 21.24 4.98
N ILE A 280 6.66 22.31 5.25
CA ILE A 280 6.92 23.18 6.40
C ILE A 280 6.36 22.51 7.66
N VAL A 281 7.11 22.55 8.78
CA VAL A 281 6.74 21.92 10.06
C VAL A 281 6.80 22.88 11.26
N GLY A 282 7.01 24.16 10.97
CA GLY A 282 6.94 25.25 11.95
C GLY A 282 7.75 26.46 11.51
N LEU A 283 7.65 27.53 12.31
CA LEU A 283 8.52 28.70 12.19
C LEU A 283 9.77 28.53 13.06
N GLU A 284 10.84 29.19 12.65
CA GLU A 284 11.95 29.59 13.51
C GLU A 284 11.41 30.47 14.65
N LYS A 285 11.92 30.30 15.87
CA LYS A 285 11.68 31.27 16.94
C LYS A 285 12.63 32.45 16.71
N GLU A 286 12.17 33.68 16.92
CA GLU A 286 13.11 34.78 17.16
C GLU A 286 14.00 34.42 18.36
N VAL A 287 15.32 34.59 18.19
CA VAL A 287 16.30 34.00 19.10
C VAL A 287 16.41 34.83 20.38
N ALA A 288 15.72 34.38 21.42
CA ALA A 288 16.20 34.60 22.79
C ALA A 288 17.61 33.99 22.88
N HIS A 289 18.61 34.81 23.18
CA HIS A 289 20.03 34.55 22.90
C HIS A 289 20.71 33.45 23.76
N SER A 290 19.95 32.64 24.49
CA SER A 290 20.50 31.66 25.43
C SER A 290 20.66 30.27 24.82
N LEU A 291 21.65 29.53 25.31
CA LEU A 291 21.95 28.19 24.82
C LEU A 291 20.98 27.14 25.39
N GLU A 292 20.25 27.47 26.46
CA GLU A 292 19.33 26.55 27.14
C GLU A 292 18.24 25.96 26.23
N ASP A 293 17.64 26.73 25.31
CA ASP A 293 16.55 26.24 24.45
C ASP A 293 17.04 25.18 23.43
N ARG A 294 18.36 25.13 23.16
CA ARG A 294 19.04 24.05 22.41
C ARG A 294 19.32 22.80 23.26
N VAL A 295 19.37 22.93 24.59
CA VAL A 295 19.85 21.88 25.51
C VAL A 295 18.71 21.16 26.24
N ASP A 296 17.60 21.84 26.56
CA ASP A 296 16.54 21.26 27.40
C ASP A 296 15.94 19.97 26.81
N GLY A 297 16.03 18.85 27.54
CA GLY A 297 15.63 17.52 27.07
C GLY A 297 16.52 16.88 25.99
N MET A 298 17.60 17.54 25.55
CA MET A 298 18.58 16.98 24.61
C MET A 298 19.88 16.70 25.33
N LYS A 299 20.06 15.45 25.81
CA LYS A 299 21.38 14.98 26.28
C LYS A 299 22.40 15.20 25.16
N VAL A 300 23.51 15.84 25.49
CA VAL A 300 24.71 16.01 24.67
C VAL A 300 25.90 15.60 25.53
N THR A 301 27.02 15.21 24.91
CA THR A 301 28.25 15.01 25.67
C THR A 301 28.71 16.32 26.32
N SER A 302 29.64 16.25 27.27
CA SER A 302 30.28 17.45 27.85
C SER A 302 30.99 18.35 26.84
N SER A 303 31.14 17.89 25.59
CA SER A 303 31.69 18.64 24.45
C SER A 303 30.62 19.08 23.43
N GLY A 304 29.33 18.96 23.74
CA GLY A 304 28.23 19.38 22.86
C GLY A 304 27.91 18.44 21.69
N ILE A 305 28.39 17.19 21.72
CA ILE A 305 28.20 16.22 20.63
C ILE A 305 26.89 15.42 20.88
N PRO A 306 26.05 15.18 19.84
CA PRO A 306 24.91 14.25 19.92
C PRO A 306 25.31 12.87 20.45
N VAL A 307 24.44 12.22 21.23
CA VAL A 307 24.75 10.92 21.88
C VAL A 307 24.40 9.73 20.98
N ASN A 308 23.57 9.94 19.95
CA ASN A 308 23.26 8.96 18.92
C ASN A 308 23.02 9.63 17.55
N ASP A 309 22.89 8.81 16.49
CA ASP A 309 22.67 9.33 15.12
C ASP A 309 21.31 10.02 14.94
N ALA A 310 20.23 9.58 15.61
CA ALA A 310 18.95 10.27 15.53
C ALA A 310 19.03 11.74 16.00
N GLN A 311 19.74 12.00 17.10
CA GLN A 311 20.02 13.35 17.63
C GLN A 311 20.89 14.21 16.71
N LYS A 312 21.66 13.59 15.81
CA LYS A 312 22.52 14.26 14.81
C LYS A 312 21.76 14.52 13.50
N ASN A 313 20.89 13.60 13.10
CA ASN A 313 20.27 13.56 11.78
C ASN A 313 18.90 14.27 11.70
N HIS A 314 18.24 14.49 12.84
CA HIS A 314 16.87 15.02 12.89
C HIS A 314 16.75 16.28 13.77
N HIS A 315 15.84 17.18 13.41
CA HIS A 315 15.68 18.45 14.11
C HIS A 315 15.20 18.23 15.57
N PRO A 316 15.80 18.87 16.59
CA PRO A 316 15.47 18.58 18.00
C PRO A 316 13.99 18.71 18.37
N ARG A 317 13.25 19.64 17.75
CA ARG A 317 11.78 19.79 17.96
C ARG A 317 10.97 18.55 17.51
N LEU A 318 11.44 17.80 16.50
CA LEU A 318 10.81 16.53 16.09
C LEU A 318 11.06 15.47 17.16
N LEU A 319 12.31 15.29 17.57
CA LEU A 319 12.70 14.29 18.58
C LEU A 319 12.00 14.54 19.92
N LYS A 320 11.93 15.79 20.40
CA LYS A 320 11.19 16.17 21.60
C LYS A 320 9.68 15.86 21.48
N ALA A 321 9.09 15.99 20.29
CA ALA A 321 7.67 15.66 20.06
C ALA A 321 7.42 14.14 20.10
N LEU A 322 8.26 13.35 19.42
CA LEU A 322 8.21 11.88 19.43
C LEU A 322 8.43 11.33 20.84
N ALA A 323 9.46 11.82 21.54
CA ALA A 323 9.80 11.44 22.91
C ALA A 323 8.67 11.75 23.90
N LYS A 324 8.03 12.93 23.78
CA LYS A 324 6.86 13.30 24.58
C LYS A 324 5.68 12.34 24.36
N GLU A 325 5.36 12.02 23.10
CA GLU A 325 4.23 11.14 22.77
C GLU A 325 4.47 9.71 23.29
N LEU A 326 5.68 9.20 23.08
CA LEU A 326 6.11 7.89 23.56
C LEU A 326 6.33 7.81 25.08
N LYS A 327 6.35 8.95 25.78
CA LYS A 327 6.67 9.09 27.21
C LYS A 327 8.08 8.56 27.55
N ARG A 328 9.07 8.90 26.71
CA ARG A 328 10.47 8.45 26.79
C ARG A 328 11.45 9.63 26.73
N ASP A 329 12.71 9.36 27.02
CA ASP A 329 13.80 10.31 26.78
C ASP A 329 14.16 10.40 25.29
N VAL A 330 14.61 11.58 24.84
CA VAL A 330 15.16 11.76 23.48
C VAL A 330 16.38 10.87 23.23
N SER A 331 17.16 10.53 24.27
CA SER A 331 18.30 9.61 24.17
C SER A 331 17.92 8.16 23.92
N ASP A 332 16.65 7.79 24.13
CA ASP A 332 16.16 6.42 23.94
C ASP A 332 15.81 6.16 22.47
N ILE A 333 15.54 7.21 21.69
CA ILE A 333 15.25 7.13 20.25
C ILE A 333 16.54 6.78 19.53
N VAL A 334 16.61 5.55 18.99
CA VAL A 334 17.75 5.06 18.20
C VAL A 334 17.62 5.47 16.74
N ASP A 335 16.46 5.19 16.15
CA ASP A 335 16.10 5.45 14.74
C ASP A 335 14.56 5.34 14.58
N PHE A 336 13.99 5.66 13.40
CA PHE A 336 12.56 5.53 13.13
C PHE A 336 12.18 5.38 11.65
N ASP A 337 11.05 4.72 11.39
CA ASP A 337 10.36 4.74 10.10
C ASP A 337 9.04 5.51 10.28
N LEU A 338 8.97 6.74 9.77
CA LEU A 338 7.81 7.63 9.92
C LEU A 338 7.26 8.10 8.58
N GLU A 339 5.93 8.26 8.53
CA GLU A 339 5.12 8.63 7.38
C GLU A 339 4.27 9.86 7.71
N MET A 340 4.21 10.82 6.78
CA MET A 340 3.23 11.91 6.82
C MET A 340 1.99 11.54 5.99
N PHE A 341 0.82 11.84 6.53
CA PHE A 341 -0.49 11.40 6.04
C PHE A 341 -1.55 12.50 6.25
N ASP A 342 -2.63 12.51 5.44
CA ASP A 342 -3.77 13.43 5.61
C ASP A 342 -4.46 13.23 6.98
N THR A 343 -4.60 14.28 7.79
CA THR A 343 -5.27 14.19 9.10
C THR A 343 -6.78 14.29 9.03
N HIS A 344 -7.37 14.69 7.90
CA HIS A 344 -8.82 14.74 7.76
C HIS A 344 -9.41 13.31 7.86
N ALA A 345 -10.28 13.08 8.84
CA ALA A 345 -10.87 11.77 9.08
C ALA A 345 -11.60 11.24 7.84
N ALA A 346 -11.50 9.93 7.58
CA ALA A 346 -12.35 9.21 6.65
C ALA A 346 -13.82 9.35 7.07
N GLN A 347 -14.71 9.68 6.13
CA GLN A 347 -16.10 10.05 6.38
C GLN A 347 -17.00 9.72 5.17
N PRO A 348 -18.31 9.50 5.36
CA PRO A 348 -19.26 9.42 4.26
C PRO A 348 -19.47 10.78 3.59
N PHE A 349 -19.99 10.78 2.35
CA PHE A 349 -20.49 11.96 1.63
C PHE A 349 -21.44 11.55 0.50
N GLY A 350 -22.06 12.54 -0.14
CA GLY A 350 -23.20 12.38 -1.04
C GLY A 350 -24.39 13.17 -0.48
N LEU A 351 -25.51 13.22 -1.20
CA LEU A 351 -26.76 13.74 -0.64
C LEU A 351 -27.34 12.73 0.36
N ASP A 352 -27.25 11.45 0.01
CA ASP A 352 -27.79 10.31 0.76
C ASP A 352 -26.66 9.41 1.33
N SER A 353 -25.47 9.98 1.56
CA SER A 353 -24.27 9.32 2.13
C SER A 353 -23.72 8.09 1.37
N GLU A 354 -24.06 7.94 0.09
CA GLU A 354 -23.74 6.80 -0.78
C GLU A 354 -22.23 6.54 -1.02
N PHE A 355 -21.34 7.47 -0.67
CA PHE A 355 -19.91 7.41 -0.95
C PHE A 355 -19.06 7.52 0.32
N LEU A 356 -17.91 6.85 0.37
CA LEU A 356 -16.92 6.97 1.44
C LEU A 356 -15.68 7.71 0.91
N SER A 357 -15.37 8.87 1.50
CA SER A 357 -14.15 9.63 1.17
C SER A 357 -13.02 9.23 2.10
N THR A 358 -12.06 8.45 1.60
CA THR A 358 -11.04 7.77 2.42
C THR A 358 -9.61 8.07 1.93
N PRO A 359 -8.68 8.44 2.82
CA PRO A 359 -7.25 8.40 2.52
C PRO A 359 -6.73 6.97 2.62
N ARG A 360 -5.80 6.56 1.75
CA ARG A 360 -5.22 5.19 1.72
C ARG A 360 -6.32 4.12 1.50
N CYS A 361 -7.19 4.35 0.51
CA CYS A 361 -8.20 3.37 0.09
C CYS A 361 -7.52 2.16 -0.59
N ASP A 362 -6.55 2.46 -1.47
CA ASP A 362 -5.43 1.60 -1.88
C ASP A 362 -4.67 1.02 -0.69
N ASP A 363 -4.48 -0.30 -0.59
CA ASP A 363 -5.52 -1.32 -0.81
C ASP A 363 -6.11 -1.78 0.54
N LYS A 364 -6.13 -0.85 1.49
CA LYS A 364 -6.74 -1.05 2.80
C LYS A 364 -8.23 -1.39 2.70
N LEU A 365 -8.89 -1.03 1.59
CA LEU A 365 -10.25 -1.43 1.26
C LEU A 365 -10.38 -2.96 1.09
N CYS A 366 -9.65 -3.59 0.16
CA CYS A 366 -9.76 -5.05 -0.02
C CYS A 366 -9.15 -5.80 1.16
N SER A 367 -8.05 -5.32 1.73
CA SER A 367 -7.43 -5.87 2.95
C SER A 367 -8.41 -5.96 4.13
N TYR A 368 -9.18 -4.89 4.38
CA TYR A 368 -10.18 -4.88 5.44
C TYR A 368 -11.28 -5.90 5.16
N ALA A 369 -11.83 -5.89 3.94
CA ALA A 369 -12.89 -6.80 3.55
C ALA A 369 -12.45 -8.28 3.63
N ALA A 370 -11.22 -8.60 3.21
CA ALA A 370 -10.65 -9.94 3.26
C ALA A 370 -10.50 -10.46 4.70
N ILE A 371 -9.97 -9.64 5.62
CA ILE A 371 -9.83 -10.03 7.03
C ILE A 371 -11.20 -10.24 7.69
N GLN A 372 -12.18 -9.37 7.45
CA GLN A 372 -13.53 -9.55 8.00
C GLN A 372 -14.22 -10.80 7.41
N GLY A 373 -14.05 -11.06 6.10
CA GLY A 373 -14.52 -12.28 5.45
C GLY A 373 -13.90 -13.55 6.05
N LEU A 374 -12.59 -13.54 6.35
CA LEU A 374 -11.90 -14.66 7.01
C LEU A 374 -12.37 -14.85 8.47
N ILE A 375 -12.57 -13.75 9.22
CA ILE A 375 -13.10 -13.82 10.58
C ILE A 375 -14.50 -14.45 10.59
N ASN A 376 -15.37 -14.04 9.66
CA ASN A 376 -16.70 -14.65 9.53
C ASN A 376 -16.67 -16.10 9.02
N ALA A 377 -15.76 -16.45 8.10
CA ALA A 377 -15.59 -17.83 7.62
C ALA A 377 -14.94 -18.78 8.64
N THR A 378 -14.62 -18.30 9.86
CA THR A 378 -13.95 -19.07 10.92
C THR A 378 -14.51 -18.84 12.34
N LYS A 379 -15.61 -18.11 12.49
CA LYS A 379 -16.39 -18.05 13.75
C LYS A 379 -17.30 -19.28 13.90
N ASP A 380 -17.89 -19.43 15.08
CA ASP A 380 -19.07 -20.27 15.35
C ASP A 380 -18.98 -21.74 14.86
N GLY A 381 -17.77 -22.31 14.88
CA GLY A 381 -17.53 -23.69 14.43
C GLY A 381 -17.44 -23.89 12.92
N ALA A 382 -17.35 -22.82 12.11
CA ALA A 382 -17.31 -22.89 10.64
C ALA A 382 -16.09 -23.66 10.06
N LEU A 383 -15.07 -23.97 10.87
CA LEU A 383 -13.94 -24.84 10.50
C LEU A 383 -14.24 -26.34 10.69
N LYS A 384 -15.42 -26.71 11.19
CA LYS A 384 -15.85 -28.09 11.41
C LYS A 384 -16.35 -28.75 10.12
N GLY A 385 -15.89 -29.96 9.82
CA GLY A 385 -16.17 -30.66 8.57
C GLY A 385 -15.49 -30.00 7.37
N CYS A 386 -14.36 -29.32 7.60
CA CYS A 386 -13.65 -28.56 6.58
C CYS A 386 -12.29 -29.22 6.30
N GLY A 387 -12.04 -29.57 5.04
CA GLY A 387 -10.83 -30.24 4.57
C GLY A 387 -9.76 -29.29 4.02
N ILE A 388 -9.95 -27.97 4.09
CA ILE A 388 -9.03 -26.95 3.54
C ILE A 388 -8.45 -25.99 4.59
N VAL A 389 -7.41 -25.25 4.20
CA VAL A 389 -6.95 -24.05 4.91
C VAL A 389 -7.61 -22.82 4.30
N ARG A 390 -8.14 -21.92 5.14
CA ARG A 390 -8.65 -20.59 4.76
C ARG A 390 -7.63 -19.54 5.19
N LEU A 391 -7.14 -18.68 4.27
CA LEU A 391 -6.01 -17.79 4.55
C LEU A 391 -6.18 -16.40 3.94
N VAL A 392 -5.71 -15.37 4.65
CA VAL A 392 -5.50 -14.01 4.13
C VAL A 392 -4.04 -13.61 4.33
N GLY A 393 -3.38 -13.17 3.26
CA GLY A 393 -2.06 -12.54 3.29
C GLY A 393 -2.15 -11.05 3.00
N LEU A 394 -1.67 -10.23 3.94
CA LEU A 394 -1.57 -8.78 3.82
C LEU A 394 -0.09 -8.41 3.68
N PHE A 395 0.27 -7.81 2.55
CA PHE A 395 1.65 -7.49 2.18
C PHE A 395 1.97 -6.00 2.32
N ASP A 396 3.27 -5.71 2.41
CA ASP A 396 3.88 -4.37 2.40
C ASP A 396 4.65 -4.22 1.08
N ASP A 397 5.04 -2.99 0.72
CA ASP A 397 5.84 -2.70 -0.47
C ASP A 397 5.27 -3.11 -1.83
N GLU A 398 3.96 -3.34 -2.00
CA GLU A 398 3.36 -3.52 -3.34
C GLU A 398 3.71 -2.33 -4.23
N GLU A 399 3.47 -1.12 -3.73
CA GLU A 399 3.57 0.14 -4.46
C GLU A 399 5.01 0.50 -4.92
N VAL A 400 6.00 -0.31 -4.52
CA VAL A 400 7.40 -0.24 -4.95
C VAL A 400 7.89 -1.55 -5.61
N GLY A 401 6.97 -2.40 -6.06
CA GLY A 401 7.20 -3.63 -6.83
C GLY A 401 7.36 -4.91 -6.00
N SER A 402 6.92 -4.91 -4.73
CA SER A 402 6.83 -6.03 -3.78
C SER A 402 8.10 -6.87 -3.52
N ARG A 403 9.28 -6.37 -3.93
CA ARG A 403 10.59 -7.07 -3.91
C ARG A 403 11.39 -6.91 -2.62
N LEU A 404 10.72 -6.76 -1.48
CA LEU A 404 11.35 -6.77 -0.15
C LEU A 404 10.83 -7.95 0.68
N ARG A 405 11.56 -8.31 1.76
CA ARG A 405 11.32 -9.54 2.54
C ARG A 405 9.92 -9.69 3.14
N GLN A 406 9.13 -8.62 3.15
CA GLN A 406 7.77 -8.58 3.67
C GLN A 406 6.70 -8.47 2.55
N GLY A 407 7.08 -8.08 1.33
CA GLY A 407 6.17 -8.01 0.18
C GLY A 407 5.80 -9.36 -0.41
N ALA A 408 4.90 -9.33 -1.40
CA ALA A 408 4.33 -10.51 -2.04
C ALA A 408 5.34 -11.34 -2.82
N ALA A 409 6.37 -10.71 -3.43
CA ALA A 409 7.46 -11.42 -4.10
C ALA A 409 8.51 -12.01 -3.14
N SER A 410 8.15 -12.22 -1.86
CA SER A 410 9.00 -12.80 -0.82
C SER A 410 8.56 -14.20 -0.43
N ASN A 411 9.44 -14.94 0.24
CA ASN A 411 9.11 -16.28 0.76
C ASN A 411 8.10 -16.27 1.93
N PHE A 412 7.43 -15.14 2.24
CA PHE A 412 6.53 -15.06 3.40
C PHE A 412 5.32 -15.99 3.23
N LEU A 413 4.55 -15.86 2.16
CA LEU A 413 3.38 -16.72 1.95
C LEU A 413 3.76 -18.20 1.72
N PRO A 414 4.70 -18.55 0.80
CA PRO A 414 5.07 -19.94 0.61
C PRO A 414 5.64 -20.59 1.87
N GLY A 415 6.48 -19.86 2.63
CA GLY A 415 7.08 -20.36 3.87
C GLY A 415 6.08 -20.52 5.03
N VAL A 416 4.97 -19.78 5.04
CA VAL A 416 3.87 -20.03 5.99
C VAL A 416 3.12 -21.31 5.62
N VAL A 417 2.75 -21.48 4.35
CA VAL A 417 2.02 -22.68 3.90
C VAL A 417 2.89 -23.95 3.99
N GLU A 418 4.18 -23.86 3.64
CA GLU A 418 5.16 -24.94 3.83
C GLU A 418 5.24 -25.40 5.29
N ARG A 419 5.13 -24.48 6.24
CA ARG A 419 5.10 -24.80 7.67
C ARG A 419 3.75 -25.35 8.14
N VAL A 420 2.62 -24.91 7.58
CA VAL A 420 1.31 -25.55 7.85
C VAL A 420 1.33 -27.01 7.39
N VAL A 421 1.75 -27.25 6.14
CA VAL A 421 1.88 -28.60 5.56
C VAL A 421 2.91 -29.42 6.32
N GLY A 422 4.09 -28.86 6.59
CA GLY A 422 5.20 -29.53 7.28
C GLY A 422 4.92 -29.88 8.75
N THR A 423 4.06 -29.12 9.43
CA THR A 423 3.61 -29.41 10.81
C THR A 423 2.44 -30.41 10.85
N LEU A 424 1.59 -30.46 9.82
CA LEU A 424 0.36 -31.28 9.79
C LEU A 424 0.44 -32.55 8.92
N LYS A 425 1.61 -32.86 8.38
CA LYS A 425 1.89 -34.12 7.66
C LYS A 425 1.93 -35.34 8.59
N GLU A 426 1.77 -36.53 8.03
CA GLU A 426 2.01 -37.78 8.74
C GLU A 426 3.52 -38.12 8.85
N ASN A 427 3.83 -39.06 9.74
CA ASN A 427 5.21 -39.52 9.97
C ASN A 427 5.74 -40.29 8.75
N GLY A 428 6.90 -39.88 8.23
CA GLY A 428 7.52 -40.45 7.04
C GLY A 428 7.16 -39.79 5.70
N GLU A 429 6.12 -38.95 5.64
CA GLU A 429 5.77 -38.26 4.39
C GLU A 429 6.78 -37.19 3.96
N ASP A 430 6.95 -37.00 2.64
CA ASP A 430 7.76 -35.94 2.04
C ASP A 430 6.96 -34.62 1.92
N VAL A 431 7.50 -33.55 2.52
CA VAL A 431 6.90 -32.21 2.48
C VAL A 431 6.85 -31.65 1.06
N ALA A 432 7.83 -31.95 0.20
CA ALA A 432 7.86 -31.40 -1.16
C ALA A 432 6.68 -31.94 -2.00
N ASN A 433 6.47 -33.26 -2.01
CA ASN A 433 5.31 -33.88 -2.66
C ASN A 433 3.98 -33.35 -2.11
N LEU A 434 3.86 -33.22 -0.78
CA LEU A 434 2.67 -32.69 -0.14
C LEU A 434 2.40 -31.23 -0.52
N MET A 435 3.44 -30.39 -0.62
CA MET A 435 3.33 -28.99 -1.03
C MET A 435 2.85 -28.87 -2.48
N HIS A 436 3.44 -29.63 -3.42
CA HIS A 436 2.97 -29.63 -4.82
C HIS A 436 1.50 -30.06 -4.93
N ARG A 437 1.08 -31.09 -4.18
CA ARG A 437 -0.32 -31.53 -4.11
C ARG A 437 -1.25 -30.52 -3.44
N THR A 438 -0.75 -29.75 -2.48
CA THR A 438 -1.52 -28.70 -1.78
C THR A 438 -1.76 -27.51 -2.72
N TRP A 439 -0.72 -27.01 -3.41
CA TRP A 439 -0.87 -25.92 -4.39
C TRP A 439 -1.76 -26.28 -5.57
N ALA A 440 -1.65 -27.49 -6.12
CA ALA A 440 -2.51 -27.98 -7.20
C ALA A 440 -4.01 -28.10 -6.82
N LYS A 441 -4.33 -27.98 -5.51
CA LYS A 441 -5.69 -27.97 -4.96
C LYS A 441 -6.06 -26.64 -4.28
N SER A 442 -5.25 -25.61 -4.48
CA SER A 442 -5.46 -24.28 -3.92
C SER A 442 -6.08 -23.35 -4.95
N PHE A 443 -6.63 -22.24 -4.48
CA PHE A 443 -7.05 -21.13 -5.34
C PHE A 443 -6.73 -19.80 -4.68
N PHE A 444 -6.31 -18.85 -5.50
CA PHE A 444 -5.82 -17.56 -5.08
C PHE A 444 -6.71 -16.44 -5.63
N ILE A 445 -7.29 -15.66 -4.72
CA ILE A 445 -7.83 -14.34 -5.05
C ILE A 445 -6.75 -13.30 -4.75
N SER A 446 -6.17 -12.74 -5.80
CA SER A 446 -5.43 -11.49 -5.72
C SER A 446 -6.46 -10.37 -5.56
N ALA A 447 -6.67 -9.96 -4.32
CA ALA A 447 -7.62 -8.94 -3.93
C ALA A 447 -6.94 -7.58 -3.95
N ASP A 448 -7.35 -6.75 -4.91
CA ASP A 448 -6.76 -5.44 -5.18
C ASP A 448 -7.87 -4.49 -5.69
N VAL A 449 -7.73 -3.21 -5.41
CA VAL A 449 -8.72 -2.17 -5.73
C VAL A 449 -8.80 -1.90 -7.23
N ILE A 450 -10.01 -1.75 -7.75
CA ILE A 450 -10.25 -1.62 -9.19
C ILE A 450 -10.80 -0.22 -9.53
N HIS A 451 -10.47 0.29 -10.72
CA HIS A 451 -10.98 1.59 -11.17
C HIS A 451 -12.50 1.55 -11.43
N ALA A 452 -13.28 2.27 -10.60
CA ALA A 452 -14.66 2.61 -10.92
C ALA A 452 -14.69 3.61 -12.11
N VAL A 453 -15.77 3.61 -12.89
CA VAL A 453 -15.96 4.55 -14.01
C VAL A 453 -16.12 5.98 -13.49
N ASN A 454 -15.27 6.89 -13.97
CA ASN A 454 -15.34 8.30 -13.63
C ASN A 454 -16.18 9.03 -14.68
N PRO A 455 -17.36 9.59 -14.34
CA PRO A 455 -18.28 10.20 -15.30
C PRO A 455 -17.74 11.48 -15.96
N ASN A 456 -16.61 12.01 -15.49
CA ASN A 456 -15.93 13.15 -16.11
C ASN A 456 -14.91 12.73 -17.19
N PHE A 457 -14.65 11.43 -17.34
CA PHE A 457 -13.61 10.85 -18.20
C PHE A 457 -14.04 9.48 -18.77
N GLU A 458 -15.32 9.31 -19.12
CA GLU A 458 -15.88 8.03 -19.61
C GLU A 458 -15.15 7.48 -20.84
N ASP A 459 -14.59 8.36 -21.68
CA ASP A 459 -13.80 8.03 -22.86
C ASP A 459 -12.48 7.30 -22.53
N ALA A 460 -11.98 7.44 -21.30
CA ALA A 460 -10.79 6.72 -20.83
C ALA A 460 -11.05 5.23 -20.51
N TYR A 461 -12.31 4.81 -20.34
CA TYR A 461 -12.67 3.44 -19.93
C TYR A 461 -13.13 2.59 -21.12
N GLU A 462 -13.04 1.27 -21.00
CA GLU A 462 -13.63 0.34 -21.98
C GLU A 462 -15.15 0.23 -21.70
N PRO A 463 -16.06 0.62 -22.62
CA PRO A 463 -17.48 0.79 -22.30
C PRO A 463 -18.21 -0.47 -21.80
N HIS A 464 -17.73 -1.66 -22.14
CA HIS A 464 -18.30 -2.93 -21.67
C HIS A 464 -17.61 -3.51 -20.42
N HIS A 465 -16.55 -2.85 -19.93
CA HIS A 465 -15.76 -3.25 -18.77
C HIS A 465 -15.53 -2.04 -17.83
N SER A 466 -16.62 -1.28 -17.60
CA SER A 466 -16.67 -0.03 -16.83
C SER A 466 -17.44 -0.25 -15.50
N PRO A 467 -16.74 -0.48 -14.36
CA PRO A 467 -17.38 -0.84 -13.10
C PRO A 467 -18.04 0.35 -12.41
N ARG A 468 -19.09 0.09 -11.63
CA ARG A 468 -19.80 1.09 -10.81
C ARG A 468 -19.57 0.82 -9.32
N LEU A 469 -19.66 1.89 -8.53
CA LEU A 469 -19.74 1.82 -7.08
C LEU A 469 -21.10 1.24 -6.63
N ASN A 470 -21.20 0.80 -5.38
CA ASN A 470 -22.40 0.21 -4.75
C ASN A 470 -23.04 -0.87 -5.65
N THR A 471 -22.22 -1.73 -6.25
CA THR A 471 -22.67 -2.77 -7.19
C THR A 471 -22.04 -4.14 -6.89
N GLY A 472 -20.81 -4.17 -6.37
CA GLY A 472 -20.13 -5.38 -5.94
C GLY A 472 -18.75 -5.62 -6.59
N PRO A 473 -18.04 -6.68 -6.18
CA PRO A 473 -16.66 -6.92 -6.56
C PRO A 473 -16.44 -7.04 -8.07
N VAL A 474 -15.29 -6.55 -8.51
CA VAL A 474 -14.93 -6.40 -9.92
C VAL A 474 -13.81 -7.35 -10.26
N ILE A 475 -14.02 -8.24 -11.22
CA ILE A 475 -12.96 -9.07 -11.79
C ILE A 475 -12.12 -8.24 -12.76
N SER A 476 -10.81 -8.19 -12.54
CA SER A 476 -9.84 -7.54 -13.43
C SER A 476 -9.33 -8.52 -14.49
N CYS A 477 -9.30 -8.11 -15.76
CA CYS A 477 -8.79 -8.90 -16.88
C CYS A 477 -7.72 -8.11 -17.65
N ASP A 478 -6.57 -8.76 -17.91
CA ASP A 478 -5.56 -8.27 -18.85
C ASP A 478 -4.91 -9.46 -19.58
N PRO A 479 -4.84 -9.48 -20.92
CA PRO A 479 -4.24 -10.57 -21.69
C PRO A 479 -2.70 -10.54 -21.75
N ASN A 480 -2.05 -9.57 -21.11
CA ASN A 480 -0.59 -9.37 -21.15
C ASN A 480 0.12 -9.84 -19.87
N GLY A 481 -0.62 -10.39 -18.89
CA GLY A 481 -0.06 -10.90 -17.64
C GLY A 481 0.15 -9.85 -16.55
N HIS A 482 -0.46 -8.66 -16.65
CA HIS A 482 -0.58 -7.75 -15.51
C HIS A 482 -1.56 -8.28 -14.45
N MET A 483 -2.51 -9.12 -14.90
CA MET A 483 -3.49 -9.85 -14.10
C MET A 483 -3.32 -11.35 -14.36
N THR A 484 -3.69 -12.19 -13.40
CA THR A 484 -3.67 -13.66 -13.48
C THR A 484 -4.94 -14.26 -14.09
N THR A 485 -6.01 -13.48 -14.12
CA THR A 485 -7.38 -13.89 -14.46
C THR A 485 -7.53 -14.57 -15.82
N ASP A 486 -8.01 -15.82 -15.82
CA ASP A 486 -8.29 -16.61 -17.01
C ASP A 486 -9.79 -17.03 -17.10
N ALA A 487 -10.16 -17.93 -18.02
CA ALA A 487 -11.54 -18.38 -18.14
C ALA A 487 -11.99 -19.34 -17.00
N PRO A 488 -11.21 -20.38 -16.63
CA PRO A 488 -11.47 -21.19 -15.44
C PRO A 488 -11.67 -20.41 -14.15
N SER A 489 -10.75 -19.48 -13.82
CA SER A 489 -10.78 -18.76 -12.54
C SER A 489 -11.96 -17.80 -12.45
N LYS A 490 -12.33 -17.14 -13.56
CA LYS A 490 -13.58 -16.36 -13.67
C LYS A 490 -14.83 -17.19 -13.45
N TYR A 491 -14.89 -18.38 -14.04
CA TYR A 491 -16.06 -19.26 -13.87
C TYR A 491 -16.17 -19.74 -12.41
N LEU A 492 -15.04 -20.06 -11.78
CA LEU A 492 -14.98 -20.46 -10.37
C LEU A 492 -15.53 -19.36 -9.43
N VAL A 493 -15.07 -18.10 -9.55
CA VAL A 493 -15.61 -17.02 -8.72
C VAL A 493 -17.06 -16.66 -9.06
N SER A 494 -17.49 -16.85 -10.31
CA SER A 494 -18.89 -16.67 -10.71
C SER A 494 -19.81 -17.69 -10.02
N LEU A 495 -19.38 -18.96 -9.92
CA LEU A 495 -20.11 -19.97 -9.16
C LEU A 495 -20.17 -19.63 -7.66
N ILE A 496 -19.07 -19.18 -7.07
CA ILE A 496 -19.03 -18.74 -5.66
C ILE A 496 -19.97 -17.55 -5.42
N ALA A 497 -19.94 -16.54 -6.29
CA ALA A 497 -20.85 -15.39 -6.20
C ALA A 497 -22.33 -15.75 -6.36
N SER A 498 -22.65 -16.83 -7.08
CA SER A 498 -24.02 -17.35 -7.16
C SER A 498 -24.48 -18.13 -5.92
N ARG A 499 -23.54 -18.50 -5.03
CA ARG A 499 -23.76 -19.25 -3.78
C ARG A 499 -23.71 -18.40 -2.51
N THR A 500 -23.25 -17.15 -2.58
CA THR A 500 -23.28 -16.21 -1.45
C THR A 500 -24.72 -15.89 -1.02
N SER A 501 -24.87 -15.37 0.21
CA SER A 501 -26.18 -15.03 0.79
C SER A 501 -26.16 -13.60 1.34
N PRO A 502 -26.79 -12.62 0.66
CA PRO A 502 -27.41 -12.72 -0.67
C PRO A 502 -26.38 -12.97 -1.79
N PRO A 503 -26.81 -13.50 -2.96
CA PRO A 503 -25.93 -13.70 -4.11
C PRO A 503 -25.25 -12.40 -4.56
N THR A 504 -23.96 -12.47 -4.83
CA THR A 504 -23.12 -11.33 -5.16
C THR A 504 -23.19 -11.02 -6.65
N THR A 505 -23.45 -9.76 -7.01
CA THR A 505 -23.24 -9.29 -8.38
C THR A 505 -21.76 -9.03 -8.59
N LEU A 506 -21.15 -9.73 -9.57
CA LEU A 506 -19.79 -9.48 -10.02
C LEU A 506 -19.79 -8.54 -11.23
N GLN A 507 -18.76 -7.69 -11.29
CA GLN A 507 -18.49 -6.79 -12.40
C GLN A 507 -17.23 -7.23 -13.16
N LEU A 508 -16.99 -6.65 -14.34
CA LEU A 508 -15.76 -6.85 -15.12
C LEU A 508 -15.04 -5.52 -15.33
N PHE A 509 -13.72 -5.53 -15.18
CA PHE A 509 -12.82 -4.48 -15.62
C PHE A 509 -11.78 -5.03 -16.60
N GLN A 510 -11.48 -4.26 -17.63
CA GLN A 510 -10.38 -4.46 -18.56
C GLN A 510 -10.02 -3.10 -19.15
N ILE A 511 -8.73 -2.80 -19.26
CA ILE A 511 -8.25 -1.53 -19.80
C ILE A 511 -8.43 -1.45 -21.33
N ARG A 512 -8.53 -0.24 -21.91
CA ARG A 512 -8.67 -0.09 -23.37
C ARG A 512 -7.37 -0.48 -24.07
N ASN A 513 -7.49 -1.08 -25.25
CA ASN A 513 -6.34 -1.40 -26.11
C ASN A 513 -5.49 -0.15 -26.37
N GLY A 514 -4.19 -0.23 -26.05
CA GLY A 514 -3.22 0.86 -26.24
C GLY A 514 -2.97 1.75 -25.02
N GLN A 515 -3.70 1.54 -23.91
CA GLN A 515 -3.37 2.14 -22.60
C GLN A 515 -2.45 1.19 -21.80
N PRO A 516 -1.57 1.70 -20.92
CA PRO A 516 -0.78 0.89 -20.00
C PRO A 516 -1.60 0.47 -18.78
N SER A 517 -1.59 -0.82 -18.41
CA SER A 517 -2.18 -1.32 -17.16
C SER A 517 -1.22 -1.12 -15.99
N GLY A 518 -1.76 -0.94 -14.79
CA GLY A 518 -1.06 -1.32 -13.56
C GLY A 518 -0.92 -2.84 -13.46
N GLY A 519 0.03 -3.32 -12.66
CA GLY A 519 0.09 -4.72 -12.20
C GLY A 519 -0.37 -4.82 -10.75
N THR A 520 -0.37 -6.04 -10.21
CA THR A 520 -0.77 -6.36 -8.83
C THR A 520 0.21 -7.38 -8.21
N ILE A 521 -0.03 -7.78 -6.96
CA ILE A 521 0.63 -8.96 -6.35
C ILE A 521 0.32 -10.29 -7.06
N GLY A 522 -0.75 -10.35 -7.87
CA GLY A 522 -1.33 -11.57 -8.44
C GLY A 522 -0.31 -12.39 -9.23
N PRO A 523 0.25 -11.85 -10.32
CA PRO A 523 1.28 -12.54 -11.12
C PRO A 523 2.52 -12.93 -10.30
N MET A 524 2.85 -12.18 -9.24
CA MET A 524 4.00 -12.45 -8.37
C MET A 524 3.78 -13.74 -7.56
N LEU A 525 2.65 -13.83 -6.83
CA LEU A 525 2.33 -15.00 -6.01
C LEU A 525 1.93 -16.21 -6.85
N SER A 526 1.26 -16.02 -7.99
CA SER A 526 0.98 -17.11 -8.93
C SER A 526 2.28 -17.73 -9.46
N THR A 527 3.26 -16.91 -9.88
CA THR A 527 4.60 -17.39 -10.30
C THR A 527 5.32 -18.17 -9.21
N MET A 528 5.14 -17.81 -7.93
CA MET A 528 5.80 -18.44 -6.79
C MET A 528 5.12 -19.71 -6.25
N THR A 529 3.86 -19.97 -6.64
CA THR A 529 3.04 -21.06 -6.09
C THR A 529 2.50 -22.03 -7.15
N GLY A 530 2.34 -21.59 -8.40
CA GLY A 530 1.70 -22.36 -9.48
C GLY A 530 0.19 -22.50 -9.33
N VAL A 531 -0.45 -21.67 -8.50
CA VAL A 531 -1.87 -21.77 -8.12
C VAL A 531 -2.78 -21.11 -9.16
N MET A 532 -3.94 -21.71 -9.44
CA MET A 532 -5.01 -21.10 -10.24
C MET A 532 -5.50 -19.83 -9.54
N SER A 533 -5.46 -18.71 -10.26
CA SER A 533 -5.54 -17.37 -9.66
C SER A 533 -6.53 -16.46 -10.40
N VAL A 534 -7.09 -15.49 -9.67
CA VAL A 534 -7.91 -14.40 -10.23
C VAL A 534 -7.51 -13.10 -9.56
N ASP A 535 -7.41 -12.03 -10.36
CA ASP A 535 -7.29 -10.66 -9.87
C ASP A 535 -8.67 -10.00 -9.86
N MET A 536 -9.10 -9.54 -8.70
CA MET A 536 -10.41 -8.90 -8.53
C MET A 536 -10.46 -8.09 -7.23
N GLY A 537 -11.35 -7.10 -7.13
CA GLY A 537 -11.57 -6.46 -5.84
C GLY A 537 -12.58 -5.33 -5.90
N LEU A 538 -12.41 -4.32 -5.04
CA LEU A 538 -13.46 -3.34 -4.78
C LEU A 538 -13.28 -2.05 -5.60
N PRO A 539 -14.36 -1.48 -6.14
CA PRO A 539 -14.27 -0.36 -7.06
C PRO A 539 -13.98 0.95 -6.29
N GLN A 540 -13.06 1.77 -6.82
CA GLN A 540 -12.77 3.11 -6.30
C GLN A 540 -12.53 4.15 -7.41
N LEU A 541 -12.77 5.41 -7.06
CA LEU A 541 -12.40 6.61 -7.81
C LEU A 541 -11.18 7.27 -7.17
N SER A 542 -10.31 7.85 -8.00
CA SER A 542 -9.11 8.59 -7.56
C SER A 542 -8.08 7.75 -6.79
N MET A 543 -7.82 6.54 -7.25
CA MET A 543 -6.65 5.71 -6.90
C MET A 543 -5.35 6.54 -6.92
N HIS A 544 -4.41 6.25 -6.02
CA HIS A 544 -3.17 7.04 -5.78
C HIS A 544 -3.38 8.55 -5.46
N SER A 545 -4.60 8.99 -5.16
CA SER A 545 -4.83 10.27 -4.47
C SER A 545 -4.44 10.13 -2.99
N ILE A 546 -4.02 11.24 -2.35
CA ILE A 546 -3.96 11.28 -0.87
C ILE A 546 -5.33 10.98 -0.23
N ARG A 547 -6.41 11.17 -1.01
CA ARG A 547 -7.80 10.93 -0.61
C ARG A 547 -8.64 10.47 -1.80
N ALA A 548 -9.05 9.21 -1.78
CA ALA A 548 -9.82 8.54 -2.82
C ALA A 548 -11.32 8.48 -2.45
N THR A 549 -12.11 7.71 -3.20
CA THR A 549 -13.53 7.49 -2.97
C THR A 549 -13.96 6.08 -3.37
N THR A 550 -14.75 5.42 -2.53
CA THR A 550 -15.45 4.16 -2.87
C THR A 550 -16.93 4.26 -2.50
N GLY A 551 -17.76 3.29 -2.85
CA GLY A 551 -19.16 3.24 -2.43
C GLY A 551 -19.31 2.86 -0.95
N ALA A 552 -20.39 3.32 -0.32
CA ALA A 552 -20.75 2.95 1.04
C ALA A 552 -21.09 1.46 1.19
N GLU A 553 -21.65 0.82 0.17
CA GLU A 553 -21.98 -0.61 0.18
C GLU A 553 -20.82 -1.51 -0.22
N ASP A 554 -19.87 -1.04 -1.04
CA ASP A 554 -18.83 -1.87 -1.65
C ASP A 554 -17.96 -2.59 -0.60
N VAL A 555 -17.73 -1.97 0.57
CA VAL A 555 -17.06 -2.60 1.72
C VAL A 555 -17.79 -3.88 2.15
N GLY A 556 -19.10 -3.80 2.39
CA GLY A 556 -19.93 -4.92 2.83
C GLY A 556 -20.11 -5.98 1.74
N LEU A 557 -20.27 -5.55 0.49
CA LEU A 557 -20.35 -6.45 -0.68
C LEU A 557 -19.05 -7.28 -0.84
N GLY A 558 -17.89 -6.66 -0.58
CA GLY A 558 -16.62 -7.37 -0.51
C GLY A 558 -16.53 -8.39 0.62
N VAL A 559 -16.96 -8.03 1.84
CA VAL A 559 -16.97 -8.97 2.98
C VAL A 559 -17.86 -10.18 2.70
N VAL A 560 -19.07 -9.97 2.17
CA VAL A 560 -19.99 -11.06 1.82
C VAL A 560 -19.37 -12.00 0.77
N PHE A 561 -18.73 -11.44 -0.26
CA PHE A 561 -18.08 -12.24 -1.29
C PHE A 561 -16.86 -13.01 -0.76
N PHE A 562 -15.98 -12.37 0.01
CA PHE A 562 -14.77 -13.00 0.55
C PHE A 562 -15.09 -14.05 1.63
N GLU A 563 -16.13 -13.84 2.46
CA GLU A 563 -16.67 -14.90 3.32
C GLU A 563 -17.19 -16.08 2.49
N GLY A 564 -17.95 -15.79 1.42
CA GLY A 564 -18.44 -16.80 0.48
C GLY A 564 -17.34 -17.62 -0.15
N PHE A 565 -16.27 -16.98 -0.63
CA PHE A 565 -15.09 -17.67 -1.18
C PHE A 565 -14.54 -18.71 -0.21
N PHE A 566 -14.26 -18.31 1.03
CA PHE A 566 -13.73 -19.24 2.03
C PHE A 566 -14.69 -20.39 2.36
N ARG A 567 -16.01 -20.13 2.40
CA ARG A 567 -17.03 -21.16 2.68
C ARG A 567 -17.19 -22.15 1.51
N GLU A 568 -17.38 -21.64 0.30
CA GLU A 568 -17.84 -22.42 -0.86
C GLU A 568 -16.71 -23.07 -1.66
N TYR A 569 -15.46 -22.58 -1.57
CA TYR A 569 -14.36 -23.07 -2.40
C TYR A 569 -14.15 -24.59 -2.31
N GLU A 570 -14.31 -25.17 -1.13
CA GLU A 570 -14.11 -26.62 -0.94
C GLU A 570 -15.09 -27.48 -1.76
N GLU A 571 -16.29 -26.98 -2.08
CA GLU A 571 -17.18 -27.63 -3.05
C GLU A 571 -16.89 -27.17 -4.48
N VAL A 572 -16.85 -25.86 -4.71
CA VAL A 572 -16.83 -25.28 -6.06
C VAL A 572 -15.52 -25.58 -6.79
N GLY A 573 -14.40 -25.64 -6.09
CA GLY A 573 -13.10 -26.04 -6.65
C GLY A 573 -13.07 -27.48 -7.17
N LYS A 574 -13.98 -28.35 -6.72
CA LYS A 574 -14.14 -29.72 -7.24
C LYS A 574 -14.99 -29.77 -8.53
N MET A 575 -15.60 -28.65 -8.94
CA MET A 575 -16.49 -28.54 -10.11
C MET A 575 -15.80 -27.95 -11.35
N VAL A 576 -14.63 -27.31 -11.18
CA VAL A 576 -13.86 -26.68 -12.26
C VAL A 576 -12.60 -27.51 -12.50
N VAL A 577 -12.65 -28.39 -13.51
CA VAL A 577 -11.54 -29.28 -13.91
C VAL A 577 -10.98 -28.81 -15.24
N VAL A 578 -9.65 -28.71 -15.34
CA VAL A 578 -8.93 -28.20 -16.52
C VAL A 578 -7.80 -29.13 -16.99
N ASP A 579 -7.24 -29.94 -16.09
CA ASP A 579 -6.22 -30.97 -16.27
C ASP A 579 -6.55 -32.20 -15.38
#